data_AF-A0A8S9BHW0-F1
#
_entry.id   AF-A0A8S9BHW0-F1
#
_cell.length_a   1.000
_cell.length_b   1.000
_cell.length_c   1.000
_cell.angle_alpha   90.00
_cell.angle_beta   90.00
_cell.angle_gamma   90.00
#
_symmetry.space_group_name_H-M   'P 1'
#
loop_
_entity.id
_entity.type
_entity.pdbx_description
1 polymer ?
#
loop_
_entity_poly.entity_id
_entity_poly.type
_entity_poly.pdbx_seq_one_letter_code
_entity_poly.pdbx_strand_id
1 'polypeptide(L)'
;MRAQKVVLMDLEANWKWPRRVNPHTAEIKQECLDWVATFGAFTPEAQKAFDKCNFNLLTGLSYPWLTRDQLRCACDLMNLFFIFDEHSDKSEAAEVWSQVAIIMDALRNPTEVRPEGEWIGGEVARQFWSRAIEISTLTFQKRFLVTWEEYLQGTAQQAEDRCRSHIRDIASYMEVRRRTIGARPSFNILEMDMDVPDEVMEHPTIRELESLAIDLTIIANDVLSYNKEQACGDDEHNLITIAMKEQKTDVQGAIDWTAKLHADMVERFNKLYLEIPRWGGPVDLDVQSYVNGMAQWVVANVQWSYEGERYFGKRGLEVKKTRTLYLLPRQVNGHADIGPVVVDDTLL
;
A
#
# COMPACT_ATOMS: atom_id res chain seq x y z
N MET A 1 28.70 -8.96 -15.24
CA MET A 1 29.01 -8.66 -13.83
C MET A 1 28.33 -9.71 -12.96
N ARG A 2 28.91 -10.14 -11.83
CA ARG A 2 28.21 -11.07 -10.92
C ARG A 2 27.06 -10.30 -10.26
N ALA A 3 25.86 -10.91 -10.19
CA ALA A 3 24.74 -10.33 -9.48
C ALA A 3 25.12 -10.10 -8.01
N GLN A 4 24.85 -8.90 -7.49
CA GLN A 4 25.10 -8.57 -6.09
C GLN A 4 24.12 -9.35 -5.22
N LYS A 5 24.64 -10.10 -4.25
CA LYS A 5 23.83 -10.82 -3.25
C LYS A 5 23.57 -9.91 -2.06
N VAL A 6 22.33 -9.85 -1.59
CA VAL A 6 21.93 -9.16 -0.35
C VAL A 6 21.15 -10.12 0.56
N VAL A 7 21.12 -9.79 1.84
CA VAL A 7 20.35 -10.48 2.89
C VAL A 7 19.27 -9.53 3.39
N LEU A 8 18.01 -9.92 3.21
CA LEU A 8 16.85 -9.18 3.68
C LEU A 8 16.73 -9.29 5.20
N MET A 9 16.19 -8.25 5.82
CA MET A 9 15.82 -8.27 7.24
C MET A 9 14.62 -9.19 7.50
N ASP A 10 14.46 -9.65 8.74
CA ASP A 10 13.26 -10.38 9.16
C ASP A 10 12.19 -9.38 9.59
N LEU A 11 11.28 -9.06 8.68
CA LEU A 11 10.23 -8.05 8.86
C LEU A 11 9.15 -8.49 9.87
N GLU A 12 9.09 -9.78 10.23
CA GLU A 12 8.11 -10.29 11.20
C GLU A 12 8.73 -10.53 12.59
N ALA A 13 10.03 -10.28 12.74
CA ALA A 13 10.73 -10.47 14.00
C ALA A 13 10.09 -9.64 15.13
N ASN A 14 9.71 -10.31 16.21
CA ASN A 14 9.04 -9.74 17.39
C ASN A 14 7.66 -9.10 17.14
N TRP A 15 7.10 -9.20 15.94
CA TRP A 15 5.72 -8.79 15.67
C TRP A 15 4.75 -9.79 16.32
N LYS A 16 3.73 -9.29 17.02
CA LYS A 16 2.84 -10.15 17.84
C LYS A 16 1.62 -10.67 17.08
N TRP A 17 1.34 -10.12 15.90
CA TRP A 17 0.17 -10.47 15.12
C TRP A 17 0.50 -11.54 14.08
N PRO A 18 -0.09 -12.75 14.19
CA PRO A 18 0.16 -13.80 13.23
C PRO A 18 -0.60 -13.54 11.92
N ARG A 19 -0.15 -14.18 10.85
CA ARG A 19 -0.87 -14.26 9.58
C ARG A 19 -2.31 -14.74 9.79
N ARG A 20 -3.27 -14.00 9.24
CA ARG A 20 -4.70 -14.36 9.15
C ARG A 20 -5.20 -14.02 7.76
N VAL A 21 -6.21 -14.74 7.28
CA VAL A 21 -6.85 -14.47 5.98
C VAL A 21 -8.35 -14.48 6.21
N ASN A 22 -9.04 -13.52 5.62
CA ASN A 22 -10.50 -13.46 5.65
C ASN A 22 -11.09 -14.72 4.99
N PRO A 23 -12.07 -15.38 5.62
CA PRO A 23 -12.70 -16.59 5.05
C PRO A 23 -13.38 -16.34 3.69
N HIS A 24 -13.80 -15.11 3.39
CA HIS A 24 -14.47 -14.75 2.15
C HIS A 24 -13.51 -14.48 0.98
N THR A 25 -12.19 -14.44 1.19
CA THR A 25 -11.22 -14.08 0.15
C THR A 25 -11.32 -14.97 -1.09
N ALA A 26 -11.46 -16.29 -0.90
CA ALA A 26 -11.58 -17.22 -2.03
C ALA A 26 -12.91 -17.07 -2.77
N GLU A 27 -13.99 -16.75 -2.03
CA GLU A 27 -15.34 -16.58 -2.56
C GLU A 27 -15.44 -15.38 -3.49
N ILE A 28 -14.93 -14.22 -3.07
CA ILE A 28 -15.07 -12.96 -3.82
C ILE A 28 -14.01 -12.78 -4.91
N LYS A 29 -12.96 -13.62 -4.94
CA LYS A 29 -11.79 -13.41 -5.80
C LYS A 29 -12.15 -13.25 -7.27
N GLN A 30 -12.97 -14.16 -7.81
CA GLN A 30 -13.32 -14.11 -9.24
C GLN A 30 -14.18 -12.89 -9.55
N GLU A 31 -15.13 -12.58 -8.67
CA GLU A 31 -15.98 -11.39 -8.79
C GLU A 31 -15.14 -10.10 -8.86
N CYS A 32 -14.06 -10.01 -8.08
CA CYS A 32 -13.15 -8.85 -8.07
C CYS A 32 -12.33 -8.75 -9.36
N LEU A 33 -11.82 -9.89 -9.85
CA LEU A 33 -11.06 -9.96 -11.09
C LEU A 33 -11.92 -9.60 -12.31
N ASP A 34 -13.15 -10.11 -12.35
CA ASP A 34 -14.09 -9.82 -13.43
C ASP A 34 -14.45 -8.34 -13.44
N TRP A 35 -14.72 -7.74 -12.27
CA TRP A 35 -15.02 -6.32 -12.14
C TRP A 35 -13.89 -5.43 -12.65
N VAL A 36 -12.65 -5.65 -12.19
CA VAL A 36 -11.51 -4.81 -12.60
C VAL A 36 -11.22 -4.92 -14.10
N ALA A 37 -11.42 -6.11 -14.69
CA ALA A 37 -11.23 -6.35 -16.11
C ALA A 37 -12.24 -5.57 -16.99
N THR A 38 -13.42 -5.23 -16.47
CA THR A 38 -14.45 -4.49 -17.24
C THR A 38 -14.01 -3.08 -17.63
N PHE A 39 -13.08 -2.48 -16.89
CA PHE A 39 -12.63 -1.12 -17.11
C PHE A 39 -11.62 -1.00 -18.26
N GLY A 40 -10.95 -2.10 -18.64
CA GLY A 40 -9.93 -2.05 -19.69
C GLY A 40 -8.77 -1.09 -19.35
N ALA A 41 -8.39 -1.00 -18.08
CA ALA A 41 -7.36 -0.06 -17.61
C ALA A 41 -5.93 -0.38 -18.11
N PHE A 42 -5.72 -1.58 -18.66
CA PHE A 42 -4.43 -2.11 -19.06
C PHE A 42 -4.52 -2.89 -20.38
N THR A 43 -3.38 -3.10 -21.04
CA THR A 43 -3.25 -4.08 -22.13
C THR A 43 -3.49 -5.50 -21.61
N PRO A 44 -3.84 -6.49 -22.47
CA PRO A 44 -4.06 -7.87 -22.02
C PRO A 44 -2.86 -8.48 -21.29
N GLU A 45 -1.64 -8.13 -21.68
CA GLU A 45 -0.40 -8.56 -21.05
C GLU A 45 -0.23 -7.94 -19.66
N ALA A 46 -0.43 -6.62 -19.54
CA ALA A 46 -0.34 -5.90 -18.27
C ALA A 46 -1.47 -6.32 -17.30
N GLN A 47 -2.69 -6.57 -17.79
CA GLN A 47 -3.78 -7.12 -16.97
C GLN A 47 -3.41 -8.48 -16.37
N LYS A 48 -2.80 -9.39 -17.14
CA LYS A 48 -2.34 -10.69 -16.61
C LYS A 48 -1.28 -10.51 -15.52
N ALA A 49 -0.39 -9.53 -15.65
CA ALA A 49 0.59 -9.21 -14.61
C ALA A 49 -0.07 -8.60 -13.37
N PHE A 50 -1.10 -7.77 -13.57
CA PHE A 50 -1.90 -7.16 -12.50
C PHE A 50 -2.64 -8.24 -11.69
N ASP A 51 -3.28 -9.20 -12.36
CA ASP A 51 -3.98 -10.31 -11.69
C ASP A 51 -3.04 -11.17 -10.82
N LYS A 52 -1.78 -11.34 -11.28
CA LYS A 52 -0.73 -12.06 -10.55
C LYS A 52 -0.20 -11.32 -9.32
N CYS A 53 -0.36 -10.00 -9.27
CA CYS A 53 -0.10 -9.25 -8.04
C CYS A 53 -1.04 -9.68 -6.91
N ASN A 54 -2.21 -10.26 -7.22
CA ASN A 54 -3.12 -10.89 -6.27
C ASN A 54 -3.55 -9.95 -5.13
N PHE A 55 -4.02 -8.75 -5.47
CA PHE A 55 -4.48 -7.75 -4.50
C PHE A 55 -5.67 -8.23 -3.65
N ASN A 56 -6.44 -9.20 -4.13
CA ASN A 56 -7.47 -9.90 -3.33
C ASN A 56 -6.87 -10.65 -2.13
N LEU A 57 -5.65 -11.17 -2.26
CA LEU A 57 -4.94 -11.78 -1.12
C LEU A 57 -4.47 -10.71 -0.15
N LEU A 58 -3.95 -9.56 -0.63
CA LEU A 58 -3.57 -8.43 0.23
C LEU A 58 -4.75 -8.02 1.11
N THR A 59 -5.90 -7.74 0.51
CA THR A 59 -7.10 -7.35 1.26
C THR A 59 -7.58 -8.46 2.19
N GLY A 60 -7.56 -9.71 1.74
CA GLY A 60 -7.87 -10.87 2.58
C GLY A 60 -6.99 -10.97 3.82
N LEU A 61 -5.68 -10.71 3.69
CA LEU A 61 -4.73 -10.71 4.79
C LEU A 61 -4.94 -9.50 5.72
N SER A 62 -5.20 -8.32 5.14
CA SER A 62 -5.34 -7.06 5.88
C SER A 62 -6.64 -6.96 6.68
N TYR A 63 -7.70 -7.59 6.20
CA TYR A 63 -9.06 -7.44 6.74
C TYR A 63 -9.66 -8.78 7.18
N PRO A 64 -9.03 -9.55 8.08
CA PRO A 64 -9.42 -10.93 8.32
C PRO A 64 -10.78 -11.11 9.01
N TRP A 65 -11.36 -10.04 9.55
CA TRP A 65 -12.65 -10.06 10.27
C TRP A 65 -13.78 -9.29 9.59
N LEU A 66 -13.50 -8.57 8.51
CA LEU A 66 -14.55 -7.84 7.80
C LEU A 66 -15.56 -8.80 7.19
N THR A 67 -16.81 -8.35 7.09
CA THR A 67 -17.86 -9.08 6.39
C THR A 67 -17.50 -9.25 4.90
N ARG A 68 -18.19 -10.15 4.21
CA ARG A 68 -18.03 -10.35 2.76
C ARG A 68 -18.12 -9.03 1.99
N ASP A 69 -19.12 -8.19 2.28
CA ASP A 69 -19.40 -6.98 1.51
C ASP A 69 -18.38 -5.86 1.81
N GLN A 70 -17.96 -5.73 3.08
CA GLN A 70 -16.85 -4.86 3.46
C GLN A 70 -15.54 -5.30 2.80
N LEU A 71 -15.24 -6.61 2.77
CA LEU A 71 -14.05 -7.14 2.10
C LEU A 71 -14.11 -6.88 0.59
N ARG A 72 -15.29 -7.01 -0.03
CA ARG A 72 -15.49 -6.69 -1.44
C ARG A 72 -15.19 -5.22 -1.73
N CYS A 73 -15.70 -4.31 -0.90
CA CYS A 73 -15.38 -2.89 -1.00
C CYS A 73 -13.87 -2.61 -0.83
N ALA A 74 -13.23 -3.30 0.12
CA ALA A 74 -11.79 -3.21 0.31
C ALA A 74 -10.98 -3.67 -0.92
N CYS A 75 -11.42 -4.75 -1.60
CA CYS A 75 -10.84 -5.19 -2.87
C CYS A 75 -10.98 -4.13 -3.97
N ASP A 76 -12.16 -3.50 -4.09
CA ASP A 76 -12.39 -2.45 -5.09
C ASP A 76 -11.44 -1.26 -4.85
N LEU A 77 -11.30 -0.82 -3.58
CA LEU A 77 -10.34 0.20 -3.18
C LEU A 77 -8.90 -0.19 -3.55
N MET A 78 -8.49 -1.43 -3.25
CA MET A 78 -7.13 -1.87 -3.52
C MET A 78 -6.81 -1.93 -5.02
N ASN A 79 -7.78 -2.33 -5.84
CA ASN A 79 -7.63 -2.24 -7.30
C ASN A 79 -7.54 -0.78 -7.75
N LEU A 80 -8.33 0.14 -7.18
CA LEU A 80 -8.23 1.58 -7.48
C LEU A 80 -6.85 2.15 -7.13
N PHE A 81 -6.29 1.81 -5.97
CA PHE A 81 -4.93 2.18 -5.58
C PHE A 81 -3.93 1.81 -6.66
N PHE A 82 -3.89 0.53 -7.05
CA PHE A 82 -2.88 0.04 -8.01
C PHE A 82 -3.16 0.44 -9.45
N ILE A 83 -4.42 0.69 -9.85
CA ILE A 83 -4.69 1.33 -11.15
C ILE A 83 -4.13 2.75 -11.17
N PHE A 84 -4.35 3.52 -10.11
CA PHE A 84 -3.81 4.87 -10.02
C PHE A 84 -2.27 4.86 -9.95
N ASP A 85 -1.67 4.01 -9.12
CA ASP A 85 -0.21 3.83 -9.00
C ASP A 85 0.44 3.60 -10.37
N GLU A 86 0.00 2.56 -11.09
CA GLU A 86 0.60 2.14 -12.36
C GLU A 86 0.43 3.17 -13.49
N HIS A 87 -0.64 3.97 -13.47
CA HIS A 87 -0.82 5.08 -14.40
C HIS A 87 0.01 6.29 -13.97
N SER A 88 -0.05 6.67 -12.70
CA SER A 88 0.62 7.86 -12.17
C SER A 88 2.15 7.76 -12.25
N ASP A 89 2.73 6.56 -12.18
CA ASP A 89 4.18 6.34 -12.33
C ASP A 89 4.69 6.56 -13.74
N LYS A 90 3.82 6.47 -14.75
CA LYS A 90 4.13 6.74 -16.16
C LYS A 90 3.72 8.14 -16.61
N SER A 91 3.06 8.89 -15.74
CA SER A 91 2.55 10.22 -16.03
C SER A 91 3.47 11.33 -15.52
N GLU A 92 3.45 12.45 -16.25
CA GLU A 92 4.03 13.72 -15.81
C GLU A 92 3.17 14.33 -14.69
N ALA A 93 3.78 15.16 -13.83
CA ALA A 93 3.09 15.75 -12.68
C ALA A 93 1.75 16.43 -13.01
N ALA A 94 1.68 17.15 -14.15
CA ALA A 94 0.45 17.82 -14.58
C ALA A 94 -0.70 16.84 -14.89
N GLU A 95 -0.36 15.67 -15.47
CA GLU A 95 -1.34 14.61 -15.74
C GLU A 95 -1.77 13.92 -14.45
N VAL A 96 -0.84 13.66 -13.51
CA VAL A 96 -1.20 13.12 -12.19
C VAL A 96 -2.15 14.06 -11.44
N TRP A 97 -1.92 15.37 -11.45
CA TRP A 97 -2.86 16.35 -10.88
C TRP A 97 -4.24 16.33 -11.55
N SER A 98 -4.31 16.06 -12.85
CA SER A 98 -5.58 15.84 -13.56
C SER A 98 -6.28 14.57 -13.08
N GLN A 99 -5.54 13.46 -12.93
CA GLN A 99 -6.05 12.19 -12.38
C GLN A 99 -6.58 12.38 -10.95
N VAL A 100 -5.89 13.14 -10.11
CA VAL A 100 -6.34 13.51 -8.74
C VAL A 100 -7.69 14.23 -8.80
N ALA A 101 -7.83 15.24 -9.67
CA ALA A 101 -9.06 15.99 -9.81
C ALA A 101 -10.24 15.11 -10.28
N ILE A 102 -9.99 14.24 -11.26
CA ILE A 102 -10.98 13.28 -11.78
C ILE A 102 -11.47 12.33 -10.68
N ILE A 103 -10.56 11.72 -9.91
CA ILE A 103 -10.92 10.80 -8.84
C ILE A 103 -11.72 11.52 -7.75
N MET A 104 -11.27 12.70 -7.31
CA MET A 104 -11.99 13.45 -6.27
C MET A 104 -13.36 13.93 -6.73
N ASP A 105 -13.51 14.30 -8.01
CA ASP A 105 -14.80 14.63 -8.59
C ASP A 105 -15.74 13.41 -8.60
N ALA A 106 -15.25 12.23 -8.98
CA ALA A 106 -16.02 10.99 -8.94
C ALA A 106 -16.51 10.61 -7.54
N LEU A 107 -15.72 10.86 -6.49
CA LEU A 107 -16.11 10.62 -5.10
C LEU A 107 -17.11 11.67 -4.58
N ARG A 108 -16.98 12.93 -5.03
CA ARG A 108 -17.90 14.01 -4.66
C ARG A 108 -19.25 13.92 -5.37
N ASN A 109 -19.26 13.33 -6.57
CA ASN A 109 -20.43 13.20 -7.44
C ASN A 109 -20.70 11.71 -7.85
N PRO A 110 -20.91 10.78 -6.89
CA PRO A 110 -20.92 9.34 -7.17
C PRO A 110 -22.09 8.85 -8.04
N THR A 111 -23.16 9.65 -8.13
CA THR A 111 -24.36 9.34 -8.93
C THR A 111 -24.28 9.89 -10.36
N GLU A 112 -23.28 10.72 -10.68
CA GLU A 112 -23.14 11.31 -11.99
C GLU A 112 -22.44 10.36 -12.95
N VAL A 113 -22.90 10.34 -14.21
CA VAL A 113 -22.22 9.58 -15.27
C VAL A 113 -20.90 10.27 -15.59
N ARG A 114 -19.81 9.49 -15.65
CA ARG A 114 -18.49 10.04 -15.98
C ARG A 114 -18.43 10.53 -17.44
N PRO A 115 -17.75 11.65 -17.73
CA PRO A 115 -17.65 12.18 -19.09
C PRO A 115 -17.07 11.18 -20.10
N GLU A 116 -17.56 11.22 -21.34
CA GLU A 116 -17.00 10.41 -22.43
C GLU A 116 -15.54 10.81 -22.70
N GLY A 117 -14.63 9.82 -22.75
CA GLY A 117 -13.21 10.03 -22.96
C GLY A 117 -12.42 10.48 -21.72
N GLU A 118 -13.05 10.56 -20.54
CA GLU A 118 -12.33 10.74 -19.28
C GLU A 118 -11.40 9.56 -18.97
N TRP A 119 -10.31 9.83 -18.25
CA TRP A 119 -9.44 8.76 -17.75
C TRP A 119 -10.21 7.78 -16.86
N ILE A 120 -10.01 6.48 -17.13
CA ILE A 120 -10.82 5.39 -16.58
C ILE A 120 -10.85 5.32 -15.05
N GLY A 121 -9.82 5.83 -14.37
CA GLY A 121 -9.77 5.90 -12.91
C GLY A 121 -10.95 6.63 -12.29
N GLY A 122 -11.57 7.59 -13.01
CA GLY A 122 -12.80 8.24 -12.57
C GLY A 122 -13.97 7.28 -12.39
N GLU A 123 -14.20 6.38 -13.35
CA GLU A 123 -15.31 5.41 -13.26
C GLU A 123 -15.02 4.28 -12.26
N VAL A 124 -13.75 3.85 -12.16
CA VAL A 124 -13.31 2.90 -11.12
C VAL A 124 -13.60 3.48 -9.73
N ALA A 125 -13.19 4.72 -9.50
CA ALA A 125 -13.39 5.44 -8.24
C ALA A 125 -14.88 5.65 -7.93
N ARG A 126 -15.69 6.02 -8.92
CA ARG A 126 -17.13 6.22 -8.77
C ARG A 126 -17.85 4.94 -8.34
N GLN A 127 -17.53 3.80 -8.97
CA GLN A 127 -18.16 2.51 -8.63
C GLN A 127 -17.72 2.01 -7.25
N PHE A 128 -16.43 2.10 -6.92
CA PHE A 128 -15.93 1.80 -5.58
C PHE A 128 -16.70 2.62 -4.52
N TRP A 129 -16.77 3.94 -4.72
CA TRP A 129 -17.34 4.83 -3.72
C TRP A 129 -18.85 4.68 -3.56
N SER A 130 -19.56 4.42 -4.68
CA SER A 130 -20.99 4.10 -4.65
C SER A 130 -21.26 2.87 -3.77
N ARG A 131 -20.44 1.82 -3.88
CA ARG A 131 -20.53 0.63 -3.00
C ARG A 131 -20.20 0.96 -1.56
N ALA A 132 -19.14 1.75 -1.32
CA ALA A 132 -18.70 2.10 0.02
C ALA A 132 -19.78 2.87 0.79
N ILE A 133 -20.46 3.82 0.15
CA ILE A 133 -21.52 4.64 0.78
C ILE A 133 -22.69 3.78 1.28
N GLU A 134 -23.06 2.72 0.56
CA GLU A 134 -24.20 1.87 0.91
C GLU A 134 -24.02 1.09 2.22
N ILE A 135 -22.77 0.83 2.62
CA ILE A 135 -22.43 -0.08 3.72
C ILE A 135 -21.62 0.59 4.84
N SER A 136 -21.51 1.92 4.84
CA SER A 136 -20.63 2.65 5.75
C SER A 136 -21.29 3.78 6.53
N THR A 137 -20.68 4.15 7.65
CA THR A 137 -21.10 5.29 8.47
C THR A 137 -20.71 6.62 7.81
N LEU A 138 -21.43 7.70 8.16
CA LEU A 138 -21.05 9.06 7.72
C LEU A 138 -19.69 9.48 8.30
N THR A 139 -19.33 8.96 9.48
CA THR A 139 -18.03 9.17 10.13
C THR A 139 -16.91 8.64 9.26
N PHE A 140 -17.01 7.37 8.83
CA PHE A 140 -16.10 6.78 7.86
C PHE A 140 -16.04 7.60 6.57
N GLN A 141 -17.19 7.94 5.98
CA GLN A 141 -17.21 8.62 4.68
C GLN A 141 -16.46 9.96 4.72
N LYS A 142 -16.67 10.75 5.79
CA LYS A 142 -15.97 12.02 6.01
C LYS A 142 -14.46 11.82 6.14
N ARG A 143 -14.02 10.86 6.96
CA ARG A 143 -12.58 10.61 7.20
C ARG A 143 -11.89 10.05 5.97
N PHE A 144 -12.53 9.12 5.27
CA PHE A 144 -12.00 8.52 4.05
C PHE A 144 -11.77 9.58 2.96
N LEU A 145 -12.72 10.50 2.73
CA LEU A 145 -12.54 11.55 1.73
C LEU A 145 -11.30 12.41 2.00
N VAL A 146 -11.02 12.71 3.28
CA VAL A 146 -9.83 13.50 3.69
C VAL A 146 -8.55 12.70 3.44
N THR A 147 -8.46 11.47 3.96
CA THR A 147 -7.23 10.66 3.84
C THR A 147 -6.96 10.23 2.40
N TRP A 148 -8.01 10.03 1.60
CA TRP A 148 -7.91 9.73 0.18
C TRP A 148 -7.38 10.94 -0.60
N GLU A 149 -7.91 12.14 -0.36
CA GLU A 149 -7.39 13.37 -0.99
C GLU A 149 -5.93 13.62 -0.62
N GLU A 150 -5.54 13.42 0.64
CA GLU A 150 -4.16 13.52 1.10
C GLU A 150 -3.24 12.50 0.41
N TYR A 151 -3.72 11.26 0.18
CA TYR A 151 -2.99 10.24 -0.56
C TYR A 151 -2.76 10.66 -2.01
N LEU A 152 -3.82 11.05 -2.71
CA LEU A 152 -3.77 11.47 -4.11
C LEU A 152 -2.81 12.66 -4.32
N GLN A 153 -2.89 13.66 -3.43
CA GLN A 153 -1.98 14.81 -3.45
C GLN A 153 -0.52 14.41 -3.14
N GLY A 154 -0.33 13.44 -2.24
CA GLY A 154 0.97 12.84 -1.97
C GLY A 154 1.58 12.23 -3.24
N THR A 155 0.80 11.43 -3.98
CA THR A 155 1.25 10.81 -5.24
C THR A 155 1.56 11.86 -6.30
N ALA A 156 0.78 12.94 -6.38
CA ALA A 156 1.10 14.06 -7.26
C ALA A 156 2.42 14.75 -6.87
N GLN A 157 2.69 14.92 -5.58
CA GLN A 157 3.97 15.44 -5.11
C GLN A 157 5.15 14.52 -5.46
N GLN A 158 4.97 13.20 -5.36
CA GLN A 158 5.98 12.22 -5.78
C GLN A 158 6.26 12.32 -7.28
N ALA A 159 5.23 12.51 -8.11
CA ALA A 159 5.41 12.74 -9.55
C ALA A 159 6.21 14.03 -9.83
N GLU A 160 5.97 15.12 -9.09
CA GLU A 160 6.76 16.35 -9.20
C GLU A 160 8.23 16.15 -8.84
N ASP A 161 8.51 15.36 -7.80
CA ASP A 161 9.87 15.02 -7.39
C ASP A 161 10.58 14.23 -8.49
N ARG A 162 9.90 13.24 -9.08
CA ARG A 162 10.40 12.44 -10.20
C ARG A 162 10.69 13.29 -11.44
N CYS A 163 9.79 14.19 -11.83
CA CYS A 163 10.01 15.13 -12.96
C CYS A 163 11.25 16.02 -12.77
N ARG A 164 11.69 16.24 -11.52
CA ARG A 164 12.86 17.07 -11.16
C ARG A 164 14.08 16.25 -10.75
N SER A 165 14.00 14.93 -10.77
CA SER A 165 15.00 14.00 -10.19
C SER A 165 15.41 14.41 -8.76
N HIS A 166 14.42 14.83 -7.97
CA HIS A 166 14.65 15.33 -6.61
C HIS A 166 14.63 14.18 -5.61
N ILE A 167 15.82 13.70 -5.24
CA ILE A 167 15.97 12.72 -4.16
C ILE A 167 16.04 13.44 -2.82
N ARG A 168 15.04 13.20 -1.98
CA ARG A 168 14.88 13.73 -0.61
C ARG A 168 15.90 13.15 0.38
N ASP A 169 16.03 13.78 1.54
CA ASP A 169 16.67 13.17 2.72
C ASP A 169 15.69 12.22 3.43
N ILE A 170 16.16 11.39 4.36
CA ILE A 170 15.33 10.38 5.03
C ILE A 170 14.13 11.02 5.74
N ALA A 171 14.32 12.12 6.46
CA ALA A 171 13.27 12.76 7.24
C ALA A 171 12.14 13.29 6.35
N SER A 172 12.49 14.08 5.33
CA SER A 172 11.53 14.64 4.37
C SER A 172 10.92 13.56 3.45
N TYR A 173 11.65 12.48 3.18
CA TYR A 173 11.11 11.31 2.49
C TYR A 173 9.99 10.66 3.29
N MET A 174 10.21 10.37 4.57
CA MET A 174 9.19 9.73 5.41
C MET A 174 7.92 10.59 5.53
N GLU A 175 8.04 11.93 5.56
CA GLU A 175 6.88 12.82 5.52
C GLU A 175 6.04 12.69 4.25
N VAL A 176 6.68 12.60 3.07
CA VAL A 176 5.96 12.37 1.81
C VAL A 176 5.46 10.94 1.72
N ARG A 177 6.28 9.95 2.06
CA ARG A 177 5.97 8.53 1.93
C ARG A 177 4.80 8.08 2.81
N ARG A 178 4.59 8.68 3.98
CA ARG A 178 3.36 8.51 4.79
C ARG A 178 2.07 8.87 4.05
N ARG A 179 2.16 9.80 3.09
CA ARG A 179 1.04 10.15 2.21
C ARG A 179 0.98 9.26 0.97
N THR A 180 2.08 8.73 0.46
CA THR A 180 2.06 7.92 -0.78
C THR A 180 1.92 6.41 -0.59
N ILE A 181 2.12 5.88 0.62
CA ILE A 181 1.99 4.44 0.89
C ILE A 181 0.53 3.95 0.92
N GLY A 182 -0.46 4.84 0.96
CA GLY A 182 -1.89 4.48 0.94
C GLY A 182 -2.44 3.89 2.24
N ALA A 183 -1.65 3.90 3.33
CA ALA A 183 -2.00 3.24 4.59
C ALA A 183 -3.21 3.89 5.30
N ARG A 184 -3.28 5.23 5.41
CA ARG A 184 -4.40 5.92 6.09
C ARG A 184 -5.77 5.64 5.44
N PRO A 185 -5.96 5.81 4.11
CA PRO A 185 -7.22 5.43 3.48
C PRO A 185 -7.54 3.94 3.61
N SER A 186 -6.52 3.07 3.62
CA SER A 186 -6.71 1.64 3.90
C SER A 186 -7.18 1.39 5.34
N PHE A 187 -6.64 2.10 6.33
CA PHE A 187 -7.07 1.96 7.71
C PHE A 187 -8.49 2.46 7.94
N ASN A 188 -8.98 3.46 7.19
CA ASN A 188 -10.38 3.87 7.31
C ASN A 188 -11.36 2.72 7.01
N ILE A 189 -11.02 1.78 6.12
CA ILE A 189 -11.88 0.62 5.85
C ILE A 189 -12.11 -0.24 7.11
N LEU A 190 -11.19 -0.21 8.08
CA LEU A 190 -11.35 -0.92 9.36
C LEU A 190 -12.47 -0.33 10.24
N GLU A 191 -12.80 0.94 10.06
CA GLU A 191 -13.83 1.65 10.82
C GLU A 191 -15.10 1.91 9.99
N MET A 192 -15.27 1.21 8.86
CA MET A 192 -16.35 1.44 7.90
C MET A 192 -17.75 1.41 8.54
N ASP A 193 -17.97 0.52 9.50
CA ASP A 193 -19.22 0.34 10.25
C ASP A 193 -19.15 0.88 11.69
N MET A 194 -18.13 1.70 12.00
CA MET A 194 -17.90 2.26 13.33
C MET A 194 -18.20 3.76 13.37
N ASP A 195 -18.58 4.26 14.55
CA ASP A 195 -18.77 5.68 14.83
C ASP A 195 -17.89 6.11 16.02
N VAL A 196 -16.59 5.81 15.92
CA VAL A 196 -15.60 6.20 16.95
C VAL A 196 -15.45 7.72 16.98
N PRO A 197 -15.64 8.40 18.14
CA PRO A 197 -15.52 9.85 18.24
C PRO A 197 -14.16 10.39 17.79
N ASP A 198 -14.13 11.59 17.19
CA ASP A 198 -12.89 12.25 16.73
C ASP A 198 -11.85 12.37 17.87
N GLU A 199 -12.27 12.73 19.09
CA GLU A 199 -11.40 12.85 20.26
C GLU A 199 -10.71 11.54 20.68
N VAL A 200 -11.30 10.40 20.34
CA VAL A 200 -10.72 9.07 20.59
C VAL A 200 -9.68 8.73 19.53
N MET A 201 -10.00 8.98 18.25
CA MET A 201 -9.07 8.75 17.13
C MET A 201 -7.87 9.71 17.17
N GLU A 202 -8.09 10.94 17.63
CA GLU A 202 -7.05 11.95 17.82
C GLU A 202 -6.29 11.79 19.14
N HIS A 203 -6.62 10.79 19.96
CA HIS A 203 -5.87 10.52 21.17
C HIS A 203 -4.39 10.22 20.83
N PRO A 204 -3.40 10.83 21.51
CA PRO A 204 -1.99 10.71 21.15
C PRO A 204 -1.49 9.26 20.98
N THR A 205 -1.93 8.35 21.86
CA THR A 205 -1.61 6.92 21.77
C THR A 205 -2.11 6.29 20.46
N ILE A 206 -3.32 6.63 20.01
CA ILE A 206 -3.90 6.06 18.78
C ILE A 206 -3.19 6.63 17.55
N ARG A 207 -2.94 7.94 17.53
CA ARG A 207 -2.17 8.61 16.46
C ARG A 207 -0.74 8.08 16.34
N GLU A 208 -0.07 7.81 17.46
CA GLU A 208 1.27 7.25 17.44
C GLU A 208 1.27 5.77 16.98
N LEU A 209 0.29 4.96 17.41
CA LEU A 209 0.12 3.60 16.89
C LEU A 209 -0.14 3.59 15.38
N GLU A 210 -1.00 4.48 14.90
CA GLU A 210 -1.25 4.66 13.47
C GLU A 210 0.04 5.03 12.74
N SER A 211 0.77 6.04 13.20
CA SER A 211 2.03 6.47 12.58
C SER A 211 3.08 5.35 12.53
N LEU A 212 3.20 4.56 13.61
CA LEU A 212 4.12 3.43 13.65
C LEU A 212 3.70 2.32 12.69
N ALA A 213 2.41 1.99 12.60
CA ALA A 213 1.91 1.00 11.65
C ALA A 213 2.15 1.45 10.19
N ILE A 214 1.98 2.74 9.90
CA ILE A 214 2.29 3.32 8.60
C ILE A 214 3.79 3.17 8.31
N ASP A 215 4.66 3.61 9.22
CA ASP A 215 6.12 3.60 9.02
C ASP A 215 6.68 2.17 8.88
N LEU A 216 6.16 1.22 9.64
CA LEU A 216 6.51 -0.20 9.49
C LEU A 216 6.07 -0.75 8.14
N THR A 217 4.89 -0.35 7.65
CA THR A 217 4.38 -0.74 6.33
C THR A 217 5.25 -0.14 5.21
N ILE A 218 5.67 1.12 5.35
CA ILE A 218 6.60 1.79 4.42
C ILE A 218 7.91 1.02 4.35
N ILE A 219 8.55 0.79 5.50
CA ILE A 219 9.85 0.11 5.56
C ILE A 219 9.75 -1.27 4.92
N ALA A 220 8.71 -2.04 5.25
CA ALA A 220 8.49 -3.35 4.67
C ALA A 220 8.31 -3.28 3.15
N ASN A 221 7.50 -2.33 2.65
CA ASN A 221 7.28 -2.17 1.22
C ASN A 221 8.59 -1.84 0.50
N ASP A 222 9.28 -0.79 0.95
CA ASP A 222 10.50 -0.29 0.31
C ASP A 222 11.62 -1.34 0.29
N VAL A 223 11.81 -2.10 1.39
CA VAL A 223 12.80 -3.19 1.43
C VAL A 223 12.47 -4.30 0.43
N LEU A 224 11.18 -4.66 0.30
CA LEU A 224 10.75 -5.78 -0.55
C LEU A 224 10.59 -5.38 -2.02
N SER A 225 10.27 -4.12 -2.30
CA SER A 225 10.11 -3.58 -3.64
C SER A 225 11.42 -3.10 -4.27
N TYR A 226 12.43 -2.76 -3.45
CA TYR A 226 13.69 -2.15 -3.90
C TYR A 226 14.31 -2.85 -5.12
N ASN A 227 14.37 -4.19 -5.12
CA ASN A 227 15.04 -4.92 -6.20
C ASN A 227 14.32 -4.76 -7.55
N LYS A 228 12.98 -4.72 -7.54
CA LYS A 228 12.17 -4.43 -8.73
C LYS A 228 12.40 -2.98 -9.17
N GLU A 229 12.29 -2.03 -8.24
CA GLU A 229 12.37 -0.59 -8.51
C GLU A 229 13.74 -0.20 -9.06
N GLN A 230 14.84 -0.64 -8.42
CA GLN A 230 16.20 -0.32 -8.88
C GLN A 230 16.49 -0.90 -10.26
N ALA A 231 15.94 -2.07 -10.57
CA ALA A 231 16.11 -2.71 -11.85
C ALA A 231 15.40 -1.95 -12.97
N CYS A 232 14.27 -1.30 -12.66
CA CYS A 232 13.51 -0.47 -13.58
C CYS A 232 13.96 0.99 -13.61
N GLY A 233 14.87 1.41 -12.71
CA GLY A 233 15.33 2.79 -12.58
C GLY A 233 14.33 3.72 -11.89
N ASP A 234 13.47 3.15 -11.03
CA ASP A 234 12.41 3.85 -10.30
C ASP A 234 12.66 3.84 -8.77
N ASP A 235 13.92 3.67 -8.37
CA ASP A 235 14.32 3.56 -6.97
C ASP A 235 14.57 4.91 -6.27
N GLU A 236 14.27 6.04 -6.93
CA GLU A 236 14.48 7.38 -6.36
C GLU A 236 13.52 7.69 -5.20
N HIS A 237 12.33 7.08 -5.18
CA HIS A 237 11.33 7.18 -4.11
C HIS A 237 11.33 5.96 -3.18
N ASN A 238 12.52 5.46 -2.82
CA ASN A 238 12.68 4.28 -1.96
C ASN A 238 13.66 4.55 -0.81
N LEU A 239 13.29 4.15 0.42
CA LEU A 239 14.11 4.35 1.61
C LEU A 239 15.51 3.74 1.49
N ILE A 240 15.69 2.60 0.81
CA ILE A 240 17.01 1.97 0.64
C ILE A 240 17.95 2.86 -0.15
N THR A 241 17.49 3.42 -1.28
CA THR A 241 18.28 4.35 -2.11
C THR A 241 18.66 5.60 -1.32
N ILE A 242 17.70 6.15 -0.58
CA ILE A 242 17.88 7.37 0.21
C ILE A 242 18.85 7.11 1.36
N ALA A 243 18.71 5.98 2.06
CA ALA A 243 19.61 5.57 3.13
C ALA A 243 21.03 5.29 2.62
N MET A 244 21.21 4.68 1.43
CA MET A 244 22.53 4.52 0.81
C MET A 244 23.23 5.86 0.63
N LYS A 245 22.50 6.87 0.11
CA LYS A 245 23.03 8.21 -0.15
C LYS A 245 23.37 8.95 1.15
N GLU A 246 22.45 8.96 2.11
CA GLU A 246 22.60 9.74 3.35
C GLU A 246 23.59 9.10 4.32
N GLN A 247 23.53 7.76 4.49
CA GLN A 247 24.43 7.00 5.37
C GLN A 247 25.75 6.63 4.69
N LYS A 248 25.93 6.97 3.40
CA LYS A 248 27.14 6.69 2.59
C LYS A 248 27.53 5.22 2.63
N THR A 249 26.56 4.35 2.36
CA THR A 249 26.71 2.91 2.48
C THR A 249 26.20 2.19 1.22
N ASP A 250 26.49 0.89 1.12
CA ASP A 250 25.98 0.06 0.02
C ASP A 250 24.56 -0.45 0.31
N VAL A 251 23.99 -1.23 -0.63
CA VAL A 251 22.63 -1.77 -0.49
C VAL A 251 22.48 -2.58 0.80
N GLN A 252 23.47 -3.41 1.15
CA GLN A 252 23.39 -4.23 2.36
C GLN A 252 23.43 -3.35 3.61
N GLY A 253 24.33 -2.37 3.66
CA GLY A 253 24.42 -1.45 4.79
C GLY A 253 23.16 -0.59 4.97
N ALA A 254 22.48 -0.23 3.88
CA ALA A 254 21.19 0.46 3.94
C ALA A 254 20.08 -0.45 4.48
N ILE A 255 20.00 -1.71 4.03
CA ILE A 255 19.08 -2.71 4.59
C ILE A 255 19.34 -2.91 6.09
N ASP A 256 20.61 -3.04 6.50
CA ASP A 256 21.01 -3.24 7.89
C ASP A 256 20.68 -2.02 8.78
N TRP A 257 20.80 -0.81 8.22
CA TRP A 257 20.40 0.43 8.90
C TRP A 257 18.88 0.48 9.08
N THR A 258 18.12 0.24 8.02
CA THR A 258 16.65 0.19 8.04
C THR A 258 16.13 -0.90 8.98
N ALA A 259 16.86 -2.01 9.10
CA ALA A 259 16.50 -3.09 10.02
C ALA A 259 16.52 -2.68 11.49
N LYS A 260 17.46 -1.81 11.88
CA LYS A 260 17.53 -1.26 13.24
C LYS A 260 16.36 -0.31 13.50
N LEU A 261 16.10 0.59 12.56
CA LEU A 261 14.97 1.52 12.63
C LEU A 261 13.63 0.77 12.80
N HIS A 262 13.42 -0.27 12.00
CA HIS A 262 12.24 -1.12 12.09
C HIS A 262 12.13 -1.83 13.44
N ALA A 263 13.23 -2.39 13.97
CA ALA A 263 13.22 -3.06 15.26
C ALA A 263 12.81 -2.13 16.40
N ASP A 264 13.33 -0.90 16.42
CA ASP A 264 12.98 0.13 17.40
C ASP A 264 11.48 0.49 17.31
N MET A 265 10.94 0.62 16.09
CA MET A 265 9.51 0.89 15.86
C MET A 265 8.61 -0.28 16.30
N VAL A 266 9.01 -1.53 16.04
CA VAL A 266 8.28 -2.72 16.52
C VAL A 266 8.25 -2.78 18.04
N GLU A 267 9.37 -2.49 18.72
CA GLU A 267 9.42 -2.44 20.17
C GLU A 267 8.49 -1.34 20.71
N ARG A 268 8.53 -0.14 20.12
CA ARG A 268 7.67 0.96 20.52
C ARG A 268 6.18 0.63 20.31
N PHE A 269 5.81 0.07 19.16
CA PHE A 269 4.43 -0.32 18.87
C PHE A 269 3.93 -1.35 19.89
N ASN A 270 4.72 -2.40 20.14
CA ASN A 270 4.37 -3.45 21.10
C ASN A 270 4.14 -2.92 22.52
N LYS A 271 4.98 -1.98 22.98
CA LYS A 271 4.80 -1.33 24.28
C LYS A 271 3.54 -0.46 24.31
N LEU A 272 3.39 0.41 23.30
CA LEU A 272 2.30 1.38 23.23
C LEU A 272 0.93 0.71 23.08
N TYR A 273 0.86 -0.44 22.42
CA TYR A 273 -0.36 -1.24 22.30
C TYR A 273 -0.91 -1.67 23.67
N LEU A 274 -0.05 -1.86 24.67
CA LEU A 274 -0.48 -2.19 26.04
C LEU A 274 -0.94 -0.96 26.84
N GLU A 275 -0.68 0.24 26.33
CA GLU A 275 -0.98 1.54 26.95
C GLU A 275 -2.23 2.19 26.35
N ILE A 276 -2.99 1.46 25.50
CA ILE A 276 -4.25 1.96 24.91
C ILE A 276 -5.23 2.34 26.03
N PRO A 277 -5.72 3.60 26.06
CA PRO A 277 -6.70 4.04 27.06
C PRO A 277 -8.01 3.26 26.97
N ARG A 278 -8.82 3.39 28.02
CA ARG A 278 -10.21 2.93 28.02
C ARG A 278 -11.13 4.12 28.14
N TRP A 279 -12.09 4.21 27.24
CA TRP A 279 -13.16 5.19 27.22
C TRP A 279 -14.47 4.59 27.75
N GLY A 280 -14.60 3.27 27.72
CA GLY A 280 -15.76 2.52 28.22
C GLY A 280 -16.86 2.30 27.17
N GLY A 281 -17.68 1.28 27.40
CA GLY A 281 -18.80 0.96 26.51
C GLY A 281 -18.35 0.35 25.17
N PRO A 282 -19.15 0.49 24.09
CA PRO A 282 -18.83 -0.09 22.79
C PRO A 282 -17.58 0.51 22.14
N VAL A 283 -17.25 1.77 22.46
CA VAL A 283 -16.07 2.47 21.92
C VAL A 283 -14.76 1.71 22.17
N ASP A 284 -14.61 1.08 23.34
CA ASP A 284 -13.40 0.30 23.64
C ASP A 284 -13.22 -0.89 22.69
N LEU A 285 -14.32 -1.52 22.24
CA LEU A 285 -14.28 -2.65 21.32
C LEU A 285 -13.95 -2.19 19.89
N ASP A 286 -14.51 -1.06 19.47
CA ASP A 286 -14.23 -0.47 18.16
C ASP A 286 -12.77 -0.03 18.06
N VAL A 287 -12.27 0.67 19.09
CA VAL A 287 -10.85 1.06 19.18
C VAL A 287 -9.94 -0.17 19.16
N GLN A 288 -10.26 -1.19 19.95
CA GLN A 288 -9.46 -2.42 19.97
C GLN A 288 -9.44 -3.09 18.58
N SER A 289 -10.59 -3.14 17.91
CA SER A 289 -10.73 -3.72 16.57
C SER A 289 -9.94 -2.94 15.53
N TYR A 290 -10.05 -1.60 15.55
CA TYR A 290 -9.32 -0.69 14.68
C TYR A 290 -7.81 -0.84 14.84
N VAL A 291 -7.28 -0.74 16.07
CA VAL A 291 -5.84 -0.85 16.32
C VAL A 291 -5.31 -2.25 15.99
N ASN A 292 -6.06 -3.29 16.32
CA ASN A 292 -5.70 -4.66 15.94
C ASN A 292 -5.71 -4.85 14.42
N GLY A 293 -6.62 -4.18 13.70
CA GLY A 293 -6.65 -4.13 12.24
C GLY A 293 -5.43 -3.43 11.65
N MET A 294 -5.01 -2.28 12.19
CA MET A 294 -3.75 -1.61 11.79
C MET A 294 -2.54 -2.54 11.98
N ALA A 295 -2.51 -3.28 13.09
CA ALA A 295 -1.43 -4.22 13.35
C ALA A 295 -1.45 -5.43 12.40
N GLN A 296 -2.64 -5.89 11.98
CA GLN A 296 -2.78 -6.92 10.93
C GLN A 296 -2.31 -6.40 9.57
N TRP A 297 -2.55 -5.14 9.24
CA TRP A 297 -2.08 -4.52 8.00
C TRP A 297 -0.57 -4.61 7.82
N VAL A 298 0.21 -4.39 8.90
CA VAL A 298 1.68 -4.50 8.88
C VAL A 298 2.12 -5.90 8.42
N VAL A 299 1.58 -6.96 9.04
CA VAL A 299 1.94 -8.34 8.67
C VAL A 299 1.36 -8.75 7.31
N ALA A 300 0.17 -8.25 6.97
CA ALA A 300 -0.49 -8.51 5.70
C ALA A 300 0.34 -8.01 4.51
N ASN A 301 0.87 -6.78 4.58
CA ASN A 301 1.77 -6.22 3.57
C ASN A 301 3.00 -7.12 3.35
N VAL A 302 3.64 -7.57 4.44
CA VAL A 302 4.81 -8.47 4.37
C VAL A 302 4.43 -9.81 3.74
N GLN A 303 3.36 -10.46 4.21
CA GLN A 303 2.93 -11.75 3.66
C GLN A 303 2.62 -11.65 2.17
N TRP A 304 1.80 -10.66 1.80
CA TRP A 304 1.39 -10.44 0.42
C TRP A 304 2.59 -10.15 -0.48
N SER A 305 3.56 -9.36 -0.02
CA SER A 305 4.75 -9.04 -0.81
C SER A 305 5.57 -10.28 -1.19
N TYR A 306 5.53 -11.34 -0.37
CA TYR A 306 6.19 -12.63 -0.66
C TYR A 306 5.27 -13.67 -1.33
N GLU A 307 3.96 -13.61 -1.11
CA GLU A 307 3.00 -14.56 -1.68
C GLU A 307 2.47 -14.13 -3.06
N GLY A 308 2.39 -12.82 -3.31
CA GLY A 308 2.07 -12.23 -4.60
C GLY A 308 3.30 -12.21 -5.52
N GLU A 309 3.06 -12.24 -6.83
CA GLU A 309 4.16 -12.28 -7.81
C GLU A 309 4.74 -10.88 -8.12
N ARG A 310 4.28 -9.81 -7.44
CA ARG A 310 4.63 -8.41 -7.74
C ARG A 310 6.13 -8.12 -7.63
N TYR A 311 6.81 -8.66 -6.60
CA TYR A 311 8.20 -8.31 -6.29
C TYR A 311 9.20 -9.44 -6.54
N PHE A 312 8.79 -10.69 -6.33
CA PHE A 312 9.69 -11.85 -6.38
C PHE A 312 9.25 -12.94 -7.36
N GLY A 313 8.27 -12.66 -8.22
CA GLY A 313 7.65 -13.68 -9.07
C GLY A 313 7.20 -14.88 -8.23
N LYS A 314 7.50 -16.11 -8.68
CA LYS A 314 7.09 -17.32 -7.96
C LYS A 314 8.02 -17.71 -6.80
N ARG A 315 9.12 -16.97 -6.60
CA ARG A 315 10.16 -17.31 -5.61
C ARG A 315 10.01 -16.57 -4.29
N GLY A 316 8.98 -15.75 -4.11
CA GLY A 316 8.82 -14.96 -2.89
C GLY A 316 8.84 -15.77 -1.59
N LEU A 317 8.23 -16.97 -1.55
CA LEU A 317 8.30 -17.85 -0.37
C LEU A 317 9.70 -18.44 -0.12
N GLU A 318 10.48 -18.70 -1.17
CA GLU A 318 11.87 -19.14 -1.05
C GLU A 318 12.75 -18.00 -0.53
N VAL A 319 12.58 -16.79 -1.09
CA VAL A 319 13.27 -15.58 -0.65
C VAL A 319 12.94 -15.27 0.80
N LYS A 320 11.67 -15.38 1.21
CA LYS A 320 11.24 -15.21 2.61
C LYS A 320 11.96 -16.17 3.55
N LYS A 321 12.04 -17.46 3.18
CA LYS A 321 12.67 -18.50 4.00
C LYS A 321 14.19 -18.34 4.11
N THR A 322 14.84 -18.03 3.00
CA THR A 322 16.32 -17.94 2.94
C THR A 322 16.85 -16.55 3.29
N ARG A 323 15.97 -15.55 3.25
CA ARG A 323 16.26 -14.12 3.36
C ARG A 323 17.35 -13.66 2.38
N THR A 324 17.57 -14.41 1.32
CA THR A 324 18.66 -14.16 0.36
C THR A 324 18.05 -13.74 -0.96
N LEU A 325 18.62 -12.71 -1.57
CA LEU A 325 18.18 -12.15 -2.84
C LEU A 325 19.38 -11.77 -3.70
N TYR A 326 19.37 -12.13 -4.98
CA TYR A 326 20.27 -11.58 -5.97
C TYR A 326 19.61 -10.38 -6.65
N LEU A 327 20.34 -9.26 -6.70
CA LEU A 327 19.82 -8.04 -7.32
C LEU A 327 19.71 -8.22 -8.83
N LEU A 328 18.54 -7.85 -9.36
CA LEU A 328 18.23 -7.86 -10.78
C LEU A 328 19.13 -6.85 -11.52
N PRO A 329 19.53 -7.14 -12.77
CA PRO A 329 20.27 -6.16 -13.56
C PRO A 329 19.37 -4.96 -13.91
N ARG A 330 19.95 -3.76 -13.92
CA ARG A 330 19.26 -2.57 -14.43
C ARG A 330 18.87 -2.76 -15.89
N GLN A 331 17.61 -2.54 -16.20
CA GLN A 331 17.07 -2.58 -17.56
C GLN A 331 17.46 -1.28 -18.27
N VAL A 332 18.04 -1.41 -19.47
CA VAL A 332 18.54 -0.25 -20.25
C VAL A 332 17.40 0.48 -20.96
N ASN A 333 16.24 -0.18 -21.14
CA ASN A 333 15.02 0.40 -21.71
C ASN A 333 13.85 0.04 -20.79
N GLY A 334 13.22 1.03 -20.18
CA GLY A 334 12.00 0.81 -19.38
C GLY A 334 10.86 0.30 -20.26
N HIS A 335 9.94 -0.48 -19.68
CA HIS A 335 8.71 -0.87 -20.37
C HIS A 335 7.87 0.36 -20.69
N ALA A 336 7.45 0.47 -21.96
CA ALA A 336 6.64 1.57 -22.48
C ALA A 336 5.15 1.44 -22.13
N ASP A 337 4.67 0.24 -21.86
CA ASP A 337 3.25 -0.01 -21.55
C ASP A 337 2.93 0.37 -20.10
N ILE A 338 1.71 0.86 -19.89
CA ILE A 338 1.16 1.15 -18.56
C ILE A 338 0.69 -0.15 -17.90
N GLY A 339 1.11 -0.36 -16.65
CA GLY A 339 0.76 -1.52 -15.84
C GLY A 339 1.97 -2.30 -15.33
N PRO A 340 1.72 -3.28 -14.44
CA PRO A 340 2.78 -4.01 -13.78
C PRO A 340 3.50 -4.93 -14.76
N VAL A 341 4.79 -5.15 -14.50
CA VAL A 341 5.64 -6.05 -15.27
C VAL A 341 5.95 -7.29 -14.43
N VAL A 342 5.86 -8.47 -15.04
CA VAL A 342 6.23 -9.73 -14.40
C VAL A 342 7.74 -9.75 -14.13
N VAL A 343 8.12 -10.01 -12.88
CA VAL A 343 9.52 -10.20 -12.49
C VAL A 343 10.04 -11.52 -13.06
N ASP A 344 11.19 -11.48 -13.75
CA ASP A 344 11.91 -12.69 -14.16
C ASP A 344 12.56 -13.33 -12.93
N ASP A 345 11.85 -14.30 -12.35
CA ASP A 345 12.25 -14.98 -11.12
C ASP A 345 13.47 -15.91 -11.27
N THR A 346 13.89 -16.21 -12.51
CA THR A 346 15.10 -17.00 -12.77
C THR A 346 16.38 -16.28 -12.40
N LEU A 347 16.31 -14.96 -12.20
CA LEU A 347 17.43 -14.08 -11.87
C LEU A 347 17.57 -13.78 -10.37
N LEU A 348 16.63 -14.24 -9.53
CA LEU A 348 16.52 -13.87 -8.11
C LEU A 348 17.40 -14.65 -7.12
#